data_AF-A0A5C9B1D4-F1
#
_entry.id   AF-A0A5C9B1D4-F1
#
_cell.length_a   1.000
_cell.length_b   1.000
_cell.length_c   1.000
_cell.angle_alpha   90.00
_cell.angle_beta   90.00
_cell.angle_gamma   90.00
#
_symmetry.space_group_name_H-M   'P 1'
#
loop_
_entity.id
_entity.type
_entity.pdbx_description
1 polymer ?
#
loop_
_entity_poly.entity_id
_entity_poly.type
_entity_poly.pdbx_seq_one_letter_code
_entity_poly.pdbx_strand_id
1 'polypeptide(L)'
;MQARTCSNNKLLKTVCKKTAKPRARGPSDKTRWAYWMQAIEPTNPAIEEAFPGYHPLWVQESQRIHVTPKSFHHLRRSCLNVTRSKVAAYLRVSVRTVQRWENGDAPIPFMAFEVLRLVFESTAHRLSHARWDGWYFDREGRLVSPDVGRLAVGPEDFTALVFLRGELDAHRQQSASLREEIAALEAENTRIRQMYRDQGVTRELEAMQDRLDGLLASIRTAQVIPFVTTAANLEKAA
;
A
#
# COMPACT_ATOMS: atom_id res chain seq x y z
N MET A 1 86.38 22.54 -22.35
CA MET A 1 85.89 23.54 -23.32
C MET A 1 85.11 22.84 -24.41
N GLN A 2 83.79 22.88 -24.38
CA GLN A 2 82.92 22.67 -25.55
C GLN A 2 81.56 23.28 -25.25
N ALA A 3 81.21 24.31 -26.04
CA ALA A 3 79.95 25.01 -25.99
C ALA A 3 78.86 24.19 -26.68
N ARG A 4 77.66 24.11 -26.09
CA ARG A 4 76.42 23.70 -26.77
C ARG A 4 75.23 24.54 -26.29
N THR A 5 75.05 25.64 -27.01
CA THR A 5 73.80 26.17 -27.60
C THR A 5 72.45 25.92 -26.92
N CYS A 6 71.80 27.03 -26.54
CA CYS A 6 70.36 27.20 -26.35
C CYS A 6 69.54 26.55 -27.46
N SER A 7 68.58 25.70 -27.09
CA SER A 7 67.53 25.23 -27.99
C SER A 7 66.22 25.96 -27.70
N ASN A 8 65.62 26.42 -28.79
CA ASN A 8 64.44 27.28 -28.88
C ASN A 8 63.20 26.65 -28.24
N ASN A 9 62.66 27.28 -27.19
CA ASN A 9 61.33 26.95 -26.68
C ASN A 9 60.31 27.90 -27.34
N LYS A 10 59.84 27.53 -28.55
CA LYS A 10 58.76 28.23 -29.26
C LYS A 10 57.44 27.96 -28.54
N LEU A 11 57.01 28.95 -27.77
CA LEU A 11 55.66 29.13 -27.24
C LEU A 11 54.60 28.96 -28.35
N LEU A 12 53.90 27.83 -28.33
CA LEU A 12 52.65 27.64 -29.05
C LEU A 12 51.57 28.51 -28.38
N LYS A 13 51.43 29.76 -28.84
CA LYS A 13 50.25 30.59 -28.56
C LYS A 13 49.08 30.04 -29.38
N THR A 14 48.33 29.10 -28.81
CA THR A 14 47.01 28.73 -29.31
C THR A 14 46.08 29.92 -29.16
N VAL A 15 45.85 30.59 -30.30
CA VAL A 15 44.87 31.68 -30.44
C VAL A 15 43.49 31.09 -30.19
N CYS A 16 42.99 31.27 -28.96
CA CYS A 16 41.61 30.96 -28.61
C CYS A 16 40.70 31.98 -29.32
N LYS A 17 40.26 31.64 -30.55
CA LYS A 17 39.28 32.42 -31.31
C LYS A 17 38.00 32.47 -30.49
N LYS A 18 37.71 33.62 -29.86
CA LYS A 18 36.42 33.90 -29.21
C LYS A 18 35.32 33.86 -30.28
N THR A 19 34.70 32.69 -30.48
CA THR A 19 33.49 32.58 -31.28
C THR A 19 32.40 33.39 -30.59
N ALA A 20 31.91 34.44 -31.26
CA ALA A 20 30.80 35.24 -30.77
C ALA A 20 29.63 34.30 -30.44
N LYS A 21 29.15 34.32 -29.18
CA LYS A 21 28.00 33.52 -28.77
C LYS A 21 26.83 33.87 -29.70
N PRO A 22 26.18 32.90 -30.34
CA PRO A 22 24.97 33.18 -31.12
C PRO A 22 23.97 33.86 -30.19
N ARG A 23 23.44 35.02 -30.62
CA ARG A 23 22.37 35.70 -29.89
C ARG A 23 21.24 34.68 -29.69
N ALA A 24 20.85 34.44 -28.44
CA ALA A 24 19.76 33.54 -28.12
C ALA A 24 18.55 33.96 -28.96
N ARG A 25 18.02 33.04 -29.78
CA ARG A 25 16.79 33.30 -30.52
C ARG A 25 15.70 33.53 -29.48
N GLY A 26 15.00 34.65 -29.59
CA GLY A 26 13.88 34.95 -28.71
C GLY A 26 12.79 33.88 -28.79
N PRO A 27 11.83 33.90 -27.84
CA PRO A 27 10.68 32.99 -27.86
C PRO A 27 9.91 33.10 -29.18
N SER A 28 9.37 31.97 -29.65
CA SER A 28 8.57 31.93 -30.88
C SER A 28 7.29 32.77 -30.76
N ASP A 29 6.73 33.22 -31.88
CA ASP A 29 5.49 34.02 -31.87
C ASP A 29 4.31 33.27 -31.26
N LYS A 30 4.25 31.94 -31.44
CA LYS A 30 3.25 31.08 -30.77
C LYS A 30 3.43 31.09 -29.25
N THR A 31 4.67 31.05 -28.76
CA THR A 31 4.99 31.15 -27.33
C THR A 31 4.62 32.52 -26.78
N ARG A 32 4.86 33.60 -27.53
CA ARG A 32 4.46 34.96 -27.15
C ARG A 32 2.95 35.15 -27.15
N TRP A 33 2.23 34.56 -28.11
CA TRP A 33 0.76 34.60 -28.16
C TRP A 33 0.12 33.82 -27.00
N ALA A 34 0.60 32.59 -26.73
CA ALA A 34 0.14 31.80 -25.59
C ALA A 34 0.43 32.50 -24.25
N TYR A 35 1.58 33.17 -24.14
CA TYR A 35 1.90 34.05 -23.03
C TYR A 35 0.89 35.19 -22.92
N TRP A 36 0.62 35.92 -23.99
CA TRP A 36 -0.33 37.04 -23.98
C TRP A 36 -1.75 36.63 -23.55
N MET A 37 -2.16 35.41 -23.86
CA MET A 37 -3.45 34.84 -23.45
C MET A 37 -3.52 34.43 -21.97
N GLN A 38 -2.37 34.18 -21.32
CA GLN A 38 -2.29 33.65 -19.95
C GLN A 38 -1.62 34.62 -18.96
N ALA A 39 -0.94 35.64 -19.45
CA ALA A 39 -0.01 36.44 -18.67
C ALA A 39 -0.73 37.37 -17.70
N ILE A 40 -0.32 37.27 -16.44
CA ILE A 40 -0.35 38.39 -15.51
C ILE A 40 0.93 39.18 -15.79
N GLU A 41 0.80 40.46 -16.12
CA GLU A 41 1.97 41.33 -16.28
C GLU A 41 2.77 41.35 -14.96
N PRO A 42 4.09 41.16 -15.01
CA PRO A 42 4.88 41.11 -13.79
C PRO A 42 4.79 42.44 -13.06
N THR A 43 4.52 42.41 -11.76
CA THR A 43 4.31 43.66 -11.00
C THR A 43 5.63 44.36 -10.64
N ASN A 44 6.78 43.71 -10.87
CA ASN A 44 8.09 44.17 -10.43
C ASN A 44 9.04 44.44 -11.63
N PRO A 45 9.53 45.68 -11.81
CA PRO A 45 10.39 46.06 -12.94
C PRO A 45 11.73 45.31 -12.98
N ALA A 46 12.25 44.88 -11.82
CA ALA A 46 13.49 44.10 -11.77
C ALA A 46 13.33 42.71 -12.41
N ILE A 47 12.12 42.15 -12.42
CA ILE A 47 11.83 40.87 -13.07
C ILE A 47 11.80 41.06 -14.59
N GLU A 48 11.20 42.16 -15.08
CA GLU A 48 11.20 42.49 -16.51
C GLU A 48 12.61 42.74 -17.04
N GLU A 49 13.48 43.38 -16.25
CA GLU A 49 14.88 43.60 -16.60
C GLU A 49 15.64 42.27 -16.70
N ALA A 50 15.41 41.34 -15.77
CA ALA A 50 16.06 40.03 -15.76
C ALA A 50 15.53 39.08 -16.86
N PHE A 51 14.25 39.19 -17.22
CA PHE A 51 13.55 38.33 -18.18
C PHE A 51 12.85 39.15 -19.28
N PRO A 52 13.62 39.83 -20.14
CA PRO A 52 13.04 40.73 -21.13
C PRO A 52 12.12 39.97 -22.11
N GLY A 53 10.83 40.32 -22.09
CA GLY A 53 9.82 39.88 -23.04
C GLY A 53 9.12 38.54 -22.76
N TYR A 54 9.76 37.59 -22.06
CA TYR A 54 9.12 36.31 -21.69
C TYR A 54 9.42 35.92 -20.26
N HIS A 55 8.36 35.82 -19.45
CA HIS A 55 8.41 35.28 -18.11
C HIS A 55 7.97 33.82 -18.14
N PRO A 56 8.84 32.86 -17.76
CA PRO A 56 8.44 31.47 -17.65
C PRO A 56 7.35 31.30 -16.58
N LEU A 57 6.50 30.27 -16.74
CA LEU A 57 5.31 30.07 -15.90
C LEU A 57 5.62 30.05 -14.40
N TRP A 58 6.72 29.41 -13.99
CA TRP A 58 7.14 29.38 -12.60
C TRP A 58 7.44 30.77 -12.02
N VAL A 59 7.93 31.72 -12.83
CA VAL A 59 8.11 33.12 -12.41
C VAL A 59 6.75 33.78 -12.19
N GLN A 60 5.82 33.59 -13.12
CA GLN A 60 4.47 34.18 -13.01
C GLN A 60 3.73 33.63 -11.79
N GLU A 61 3.79 32.32 -11.58
CA GLU A 61 3.22 31.65 -10.42
C GLU A 61 3.84 32.16 -9.11
N SER A 62 5.16 32.35 -9.08
CA SER A 62 5.85 32.89 -7.89
C SER A 62 5.35 34.29 -7.51
N GLN A 63 4.95 35.11 -8.48
CA GLN A 63 4.43 36.46 -8.22
C GLN A 63 3.01 36.47 -7.65
N ARG A 64 2.23 35.40 -7.84
CA ARG A 64 0.91 35.24 -7.19
C ARG A 64 1.04 34.98 -5.70
N ILE A 65 2.24 34.58 -5.24
CA ILE A 65 2.48 34.18 -3.86
C ILE A 65 2.80 35.43 -3.03
N HIS A 66 1.79 35.93 -2.31
CA HIS A 66 2.00 36.97 -1.31
C HIS A 66 2.48 36.36 0.01
N VAL A 67 3.75 36.63 0.34
CA VAL A 67 4.34 36.17 1.60
C VAL A 67 3.90 37.10 2.74
N THR A 68 3.06 36.57 3.63
CA THR A 68 2.58 37.27 4.83
C THR A 68 2.99 36.50 6.08
N PRO A 69 3.07 37.15 7.26
CA PRO A 69 3.33 36.46 8.52
C PRO A 69 2.36 35.31 8.78
N LYS A 70 1.08 35.51 8.44
CA LYS A 70 0.02 34.49 8.55
C LYS A 70 0.27 33.31 7.61
N SER A 71 0.61 33.54 6.35
CA SER A 71 0.86 32.45 5.39
C SER A 71 2.12 31.67 5.75
N PHE A 72 3.19 32.33 6.22
CA PHE A 72 4.39 31.66 6.71
C PHE A 72 4.10 30.80 7.96
N HIS A 73 3.35 31.33 8.94
CA HIS A 73 2.94 30.57 10.12
C HIS A 73 2.07 29.36 9.73
N HIS A 74 1.12 29.53 8.80
CA HIS A 74 0.28 28.46 8.29
C HIS A 74 1.10 27.36 7.59
N LEU A 75 2.00 27.74 6.69
CA LEU A 75 2.91 26.80 6.00
C LEU A 75 3.72 25.98 7.00
N ARG A 76 4.29 26.63 8.03
CA ARG A 76 5.07 25.93 9.05
C ARG A 76 4.23 24.98 9.89
N ARG A 77 3.11 25.47 10.42
CA ARG A 77 2.34 24.78 11.48
C ARG A 77 1.32 23.80 10.92
N SER A 78 0.62 24.17 9.86
CA SER A 78 -0.47 23.37 9.29
C SER A 78 0.03 22.44 8.17
N CYS A 79 0.89 22.93 7.28
CA CYS A 79 1.34 22.13 6.13
C CYS A 79 2.52 21.22 6.48
N LEU A 80 3.58 21.78 7.06
CA LEU A 80 4.79 21.04 7.40
C LEU A 80 4.75 20.41 8.80
N ASN A 81 3.91 20.93 9.69
CA ASN A 81 3.82 20.52 11.11
C ASN A 81 5.19 20.47 11.82
N VAL A 82 6.04 21.48 11.61
CA VAL A 82 7.39 21.54 12.18
C VAL A 82 7.53 22.66 13.23
N THR A 83 8.39 22.44 14.21
CA THR A 83 8.68 23.44 15.26
C THR A 83 9.53 24.59 14.72
N ARG A 84 9.49 25.75 15.37
CA ARG A 84 10.33 26.91 15.01
C ARG A 84 11.81 26.56 15.00
N SER A 85 12.27 25.76 15.96
CA SER A 85 13.68 25.34 16.05
C SER A 85 14.11 24.49 14.86
N LYS A 86 13.25 23.58 14.38
CA LYS A 86 13.53 22.77 13.18
C LYS A 86 13.59 23.63 11.92
N VAL A 87 12.66 24.57 11.76
CA VAL A 87 12.68 25.53 10.63
C VAL A 87 13.91 26.41 10.67
N ALA A 88 14.27 26.92 11.85
CA ALA A 88 15.44 27.76 12.05
C ALA A 88 16.73 27.01 11.66
N ALA A 89 16.87 25.75 12.11
CA ALA A 89 17.98 24.89 11.71
C ALA A 89 18.01 24.62 10.21
N TYR A 90 16.85 24.32 9.60
CA TYR A 90 16.75 24.05 8.17
C TYR A 90 17.12 25.27 7.30
N LEU A 91 16.59 26.44 7.65
CA LEU A 91 16.85 27.70 6.96
C LEU A 91 18.19 28.36 7.36
N ARG A 92 18.93 27.76 8.31
CA ARG A 92 20.18 28.28 8.87
C ARG A 92 20.06 29.70 9.44
N VAL A 93 18.97 29.97 10.14
CA VAL A 93 18.71 31.23 10.84
C VAL A 93 18.47 30.99 12.33
N SER A 94 18.45 32.06 13.12
CA SER A 94 18.11 31.95 14.55
C SER A 94 16.62 31.67 14.76
N VAL A 95 16.25 30.99 15.84
CA VAL A 95 14.84 30.77 16.23
C VAL A 95 14.11 32.10 16.43
N ARG A 96 14.81 33.11 16.97
CA ARG A 96 14.29 34.47 17.15
C ARG A 96 13.92 35.12 15.82
N THR A 97 14.70 34.88 14.76
CA THR A 97 14.40 35.39 13.41
C THR A 97 13.08 34.80 12.90
N VAL A 98 12.89 33.49 13.03
CA VAL A 98 11.64 32.82 12.63
C VAL A 98 10.45 33.37 13.42
N GLN A 99 10.61 33.59 14.73
CA GLN A 99 9.56 34.19 15.56
C GLN A 99 9.20 35.61 15.10
N ARG A 100 10.20 36.45 14.80
CA ARG A 100 9.98 37.82 14.29
C ARG A 100 9.24 37.81 12.95
N TRP A 101 9.57 36.89 12.05
CA TRP A 101 8.85 36.70 10.79
C TRP A 101 7.37 36.36 11.00
N GLU A 102 7.06 35.45 11.93
CA GLU A 102 5.67 35.07 12.23
C GLU A 102 4.85 36.16 12.91
N ASN A 103 5.51 36.99 13.74
CA ASN A 103 4.88 38.13 14.38
C ASN A 103 4.70 39.32 13.41
N GLY A 104 5.44 39.35 12.30
CA GLY A 104 5.50 40.50 11.40
C GLY A 104 6.51 41.59 11.84
N ASP A 105 7.35 41.31 12.85
CA ASP A 105 8.39 42.23 13.36
C ASP A 105 9.59 42.39 12.39
N ALA A 106 9.65 41.54 11.36
CA ALA A 106 10.66 41.58 10.31
C ALA A 106 10.06 41.04 9.00
N PRO A 107 10.46 41.58 7.82
CA PRO A 107 10.03 41.04 6.55
C PRO A 107 10.57 39.63 6.34
N ILE A 108 9.76 38.78 5.72
CA ILE A 108 10.10 37.39 5.43
C ILE A 108 10.80 37.36 4.08
N PRO A 109 12.04 36.86 3.98
CA PRO A 109 12.69 36.67 2.68
C PRO A 109 11.87 35.72 1.83
N PHE A 110 11.53 36.12 0.60
CA PHE A 110 10.77 35.28 -0.34
C PHE A 110 11.41 33.90 -0.49
N MET A 111 12.73 33.84 -0.62
CA MET A 111 13.48 32.58 -0.71
C MET A 111 13.29 31.67 0.50
N ALA A 112 13.18 32.21 1.71
CA ALA A 112 12.95 31.41 2.91
C ALA A 112 11.56 30.76 2.90
N PHE A 113 10.55 31.50 2.43
CA PHE A 113 9.20 30.98 2.23
C PHE A 113 9.17 29.92 1.11
N GLU A 114 9.79 30.23 -0.04
CA GLU A 114 9.78 29.36 -1.21
C GLU A 114 10.50 28.03 -0.95
N VAL A 115 11.63 28.07 -0.23
CA VAL A 115 12.34 26.84 0.18
C VAL A 115 11.46 25.96 1.06
N LEU A 116 10.70 26.52 2.00
CA LEU A 116 9.74 25.74 2.80
C LEU A 116 8.59 25.19 1.94
N ARG A 117 8.11 25.95 0.96
CA ARG A 117 7.08 25.51 0.01
C ARG A 117 7.56 24.33 -0.83
N LEU A 118 8.76 24.41 -1.38
CA LEU A 118 9.38 23.32 -2.15
C LEU A 118 9.58 22.05 -1.30
N VAL A 119 9.95 22.20 -0.02
CA VAL A 119 9.99 21.06 0.90
C VAL A 119 8.62 20.45 1.09
N PHE A 120 7.57 21.25 1.28
CA PHE A 120 6.21 20.75 1.44
C PHE A 120 5.71 20.00 0.19
N GLU A 121 6.05 20.50 -1.00
CA GLU A 121 5.71 19.88 -2.28
C GLU A 121 6.55 18.64 -2.59
N SER A 122 7.73 18.52 -1.97
CA SER A 122 8.62 17.37 -2.15
C SER A 122 7.98 16.07 -1.65
N THR A 123 8.00 15.06 -2.51
CA THR A 123 7.59 13.69 -2.17
C THR A 123 8.39 13.12 -1.00
N ALA A 124 9.67 13.46 -0.91
CA ALA A 124 10.54 13.03 0.17
C ALA A 124 10.07 13.54 1.55
N HIS A 125 9.53 14.76 1.63
CA HIS A 125 8.96 15.27 2.87
C HIS A 125 7.64 14.59 3.21
N ARG A 126 6.77 14.36 2.21
CA ARG A 126 5.49 13.67 2.42
C ARG A 126 5.68 12.23 2.91
N LEU A 127 6.79 11.60 2.53
CA LEU A 127 7.20 10.27 2.97
C LEU A 127 8.17 10.29 4.17
N SER A 128 8.49 11.44 4.77
CA SER A 128 9.52 11.51 5.82
C SER A 128 9.08 10.99 7.20
N HIS A 129 7.87 10.45 7.32
CA HIS A 129 7.42 9.87 8.57
C HIS A 129 8.12 8.52 8.80
N ALA A 130 8.48 8.19 10.04
CA ALA A 130 9.28 6.99 10.35
C ALA A 130 8.69 5.66 9.82
N ARG A 131 7.35 5.58 9.70
CA ARG A 131 6.65 4.41 9.12
C ARG A 131 6.82 4.26 7.60
N TRP A 132 7.23 5.34 6.94
CA TRP A 132 7.49 5.43 5.50
C TRP A 132 9.00 5.55 5.21
N ASP A 133 9.85 5.24 6.20
CA ASP A 133 11.30 5.28 6.01
C ASP A 133 11.72 4.30 4.91
N GLY A 134 12.60 4.77 4.02
CA GLY A 134 13.03 4.04 2.82
C GLY A 134 12.01 3.94 1.68
N TRP A 135 10.77 4.39 1.85
CA TRP A 135 9.80 4.43 0.76
C TRP A 135 10.08 5.61 -0.18
N TYR A 136 9.92 5.39 -1.48
CA TYR A 136 10.08 6.44 -2.48
C TYR A 136 9.18 6.21 -3.69
N PHE A 137 8.95 7.29 -4.45
CA PHE A 137 8.32 7.20 -5.77
C PHE A 137 9.40 7.04 -6.83
N ASP A 138 9.27 6.04 -7.69
CA ASP A 138 10.15 5.88 -8.84
C ASP A 138 9.81 6.89 -9.96
N ARG A 139 10.54 6.83 -11.08
CA ARG A 139 10.35 7.75 -12.21
C ARG A 139 9.02 7.50 -12.94
N GLU A 140 8.47 6.31 -12.76
CA GLU A 140 7.22 5.86 -13.34
C GLU A 140 6.01 6.19 -12.43
N GLY A 141 6.24 6.78 -11.25
CA GLY A 141 5.20 7.19 -10.31
C GLY A 141 4.69 6.07 -9.40
N ARG A 142 5.40 4.93 -9.33
CA ARG A 142 5.06 3.81 -8.45
C ARG A 142 5.68 4.01 -7.08
N LEU A 143 4.97 3.59 -6.03
CA LEU A 143 5.45 3.62 -4.67
C LEU A 143 6.24 2.35 -4.35
N VAL A 144 7.54 2.48 -4.11
CA VAL A 144 8.46 1.34 -3.95
C VAL A 144 8.81 1.13 -2.47
N SER A 145 8.70 -0.13 -2.02
CA SER A 145 9.10 -0.55 -0.67
C SER A 145 10.62 -0.78 -0.56
N PRO A 146 11.28 -0.37 0.54
CA PRO A 146 12.73 -0.51 0.72
C PRO A 146 13.21 -1.95 0.98
N ASP A 147 12.44 -2.77 1.68
CA ASP A 147 12.97 -3.99 2.32
C ASP A 147 12.68 -5.30 1.56
N VAL A 148 11.78 -5.29 0.57
CA VAL A 148 11.30 -6.55 0.00
C VAL A 148 11.25 -6.49 -1.53
N GLY A 149 12.23 -7.12 -2.18
CA GLY A 149 12.08 -7.84 -3.46
C GLY A 149 11.30 -7.15 -4.59
N ARG A 150 11.38 -5.83 -4.74
CA ARG A 150 10.66 -5.03 -5.76
C ARG A 150 9.13 -5.06 -5.66
N LEU A 151 8.57 -4.94 -4.46
CA LEU A 151 7.17 -4.54 -4.32
C LEU A 151 7.05 -3.05 -4.67
N ALA A 152 6.65 -2.79 -5.91
CA ALA A 152 6.22 -1.49 -6.40
C ALA A 152 4.69 -1.50 -6.50
N VAL A 153 4.04 -0.55 -5.84
CA VAL A 153 2.58 -0.38 -5.85
C VAL A 153 2.26 0.78 -6.78
N GLY A 154 1.56 0.48 -7.88
CA GLY A 154 1.03 1.48 -8.80
C GLY A 154 -0.26 2.12 -8.27
N PRO A 155 -0.69 3.26 -8.83
CA PRO A 155 -1.98 3.87 -8.54
C PRO A 155 -3.17 2.89 -8.65
N GLU A 156 -3.15 2.04 -9.68
CA GLU A 156 -4.14 1.00 -9.95
C GLU A 156 -4.23 -0.07 -8.84
N ASP A 157 -3.09 -0.39 -8.23
CA ASP A 157 -3.02 -1.38 -7.16
C ASP A 157 -3.71 -0.88 -5.89
N PHE A 158 -3.70 0.44 -5.62
CA PHE A 158 -4.44 1.00 -4.48
C PHE A 158 -5.95 0.81 -4.62
N THR A 159 -6.48 0.89 -5.84
CA THR A 159 -7.88 0.59 -6.10
C THR A 159 -8.16 -0.89 -5.87
N ALA A 160 -7.29 -1.78 -6.37
CA ALA A 160 -7.41 -3.23 -6.15
C ALA A 160 -7.35 -3.60 -4.66
N LEU A 161 -6.53 -2.93 -3.85
CA LEU A 161 -6.40 -3.21 -2.40
C LEU A 161 -7.71 -3.04 -1.63
N VAL A 162 -8.56 -2.08 -2.01
CA VAL A 162 -9.87 -1.89 -1.36
C VAL A 162 -10.80 -3.07 -1.65
N PHE A 163 -10.85 -3.51 -2.90
CA PHE A 163 -11.65 -4.67 -3.30
C PHE A 163 -11.14 -5.96 -2.66
N LEU A 164 -9.82 -6.20 -2.73
CA LEU A 164 -9.18 -7.37 -2.12
C LEU A 164 -9.41 -7.43 -0.62
N ARG A 165 -9.44 -6.27 0.07
CA ARG A 165 -9.79 -6.23 1.49
C ARG A 165 -11.24 -6.67 1.74
N GLY A 166 -12.18 -6.18 0.93
CA GLY A 166 -13.58 -6.58 1.01
C GLY A 166 -13.78 -8.08 0.77
N GLU A 167 -13.13 -8.63 -0.26
CA GLU A 167 -13.15 -10.07 -0.55
C GLU A 167 -12.55 -10.89 0.60
N LEU A 168 -11.42 -10.44 1.14
CA LEU A 168 -10.74 -11.13 2.24
C LEU A 168 -11.61 -11.14 3.51
N ASP A 169 -12.29 -10.03 3.82
CA ASP A 169 -13.20 -9.96 4.96
C ASP A 169 -14.45 -10.82 4.74
N ALA A 170 -15.00 -10.87 3.52
CA ALA A 170 -16.10 -11.77 3.16
C ALA A 170 -15.70 -13.25 3.30
N HIS A 171 -14.52 -13.63 2.82
CA HIS A 171 -13.97 -14.98 2.98
C HIS A 171 -13.72 -15.32 4.45
N ARG A 172 -13.25 -14.37 5.26
CA ARG A 172 -13.11 -14.57 6.72
C ARG A 172 -14.44 -14.83 7.40
N GLN A 173 -15.49 -14.08 7.04
CA GLN A 173 -16.84 -14.29 7.58
C GLN A 173 -17.42 -15.64 7.18
N GLN A 174 -17.31 -16.02 5.90
CA GLN A 174 -17.73 -17.34 5.42
C GLN A 174 -16.98 -18.46 6.14
N SER A 175 -15.66 -18.31 6.30
CA SER A 175 -14.84 -19.29 7.02
C SER A 175 -15.23 -19.42 8.49
N ALA A 176 -15.63 -18.33 9.14
CA ALA A 176 -16.12 -18.36 10.51
C ALA A 176 -17.47 -19.09 10.60
N SER A 177 -18.43 -18.74 9.73
CA SER A 177 -19.75 -19.38 9.70
C SER A 177 -19.68 -20.88 9.42
N LEU A 178 -18.87 -21.30 8.44
CA LEU A 178 -18.69 -22.74 8.15
C LEU A 178 -18.06 -23.49 9.32
N ARG A 179 -17.13 -22.87 10.06
CA ARG A 179 -16.54 -23.48 11.26
C ARG A 179 -17.56 -23.67 12.38
N GLU A 180 -18.47 -22.71 12.56
CA GLU A 180 -19.57 -22.82 13.52
C GLU A 180 -20.56 -23.93 13.12
N GLU A 181 -20.90 -24.03 11.83
CA GLU A 181 -21.78 -25.09 11.31
C GLU A 181 -21.16 -26.48 11.48
N ILE A 182 -19.87 -26.64 11.15
CA ILE A 182 -19.14 -27.89 11.37
C ILE A 182 -19.18 -28.27 12.86
N ALA A 183 -18.89 -27.32 13.76
CA ALA A 183 -18.92 -27.58 15.19
C ALA A 183 -20.31 -28.01 15.69
N ALA A 184 -21.38 -27.40 15.17
CA ALA A 184 -22.75 -27.78 15.51
C ALA A 184 -23.11 -29.19 15.00
N LEU A 185 -22.74 -29.52 13.76
CA LEU A 185 -22.96 -30.85 13.17
C LEU A 185 -22.14 -31.94 13.87
N GLU A 186 -20.93 -31.62 14.33
CA GLU A 186 -20.10 -32.53 15.13
C GLU A 186 -20.72 -32.80 16.51
N ALA A 187 -21.24 -31.76 17.17
CA ALA A 187 -21.95 -31.90 18.44
C ALA A 187 -23.22 -32.77 18.28
N GLU A 188 -23.99 -32.56 17.21
CA GLU A 188 -25.19 -33.35 16.92
C GLU A 188 -24.85 -34.81 16.60
N ASN A 189 -23.85 -35.06 15.75
CA ASN A 189 -23.38 -36.42 15.48
C ASN A 189 -22.90 -37.13 16.76
N THR A 190 -22.22 -36.40 17.64
CA THR A 190 -21.78 -36.94 18.93
C THR A 190 -22.97 -37.30 19.81
N ARG A 191 -24.00 -36.44 19.85
CA ARG A 191 -25.26 -36.71 20.56
C ARG A 191 -25.98 -37.94 20.01
N ILE A 192 -26.12 -38.06 18.69
CA ILE A 192 -26.75 -39.21 18.03
C ILE A 192 -25.97 -40.51 18.34
N ARG A 193 -24.64 -40.47 18.26
CA ARG A 193 -23.78 -41.62 18.59
C ARG A 193 -23.94 -42.04 20.06
N GLN A 194 -24.07 -41.09 20.97
CA GLN A 194 -24.36 -41.39 22.38
C GLN A 194 -25.74 -42.03 22.52
N MET A 195 -26.77 -41.46 21.89
CA MET A 195 -28.12 -42.01 21.89
C MET A 195 -28.15 -43.47 21.40
N TYR A 196 -27.48 -43.81 20.29
CA TYR A 196 -27.43 -45.19 19.80
C TYR A 196 -26.63 -46.14 20.71
N ARG A 197 -25.60 -45.64 21.40
CA ARG A 197 -24.88 -46.43 22.41
C ARG A 197 -25.75 -46.70 23.64
N ASP A 198 -26.52 -45.70 24.08
CA ASP A 198 -27.27 -45.75 25.34
C ASP A 198 -28.67 -46.38 25.19
N GLN A 199 -29.35 -46.16 24.06
CA GLN A 199 -30.71 -46.65 23.78
C GLN A 199 -30.75 -48.10 23.28
N GLY A 200 -29.64 -48.83 23.36
CA GLY A 200 -29.74 -50.28 23.43
C GLY A 200 -29.99 -50.98 22.11
N VAL A 201 -29.37 -50.54 21.01
CA VAL A 201 -29.19 -51.46 19.87
C VAL A 201 -28.46 -52.73 20.34
N THR A 202 -27.50 -52.59 21.26
CA THR A 202 -26.84 -53.72 21.92
C THR A 202 -27.77 -54.51 22.85
N ARG A 203 -28.60 -53.84 23.66
CA ARG A 203 -29.59 -54.54 24.51
C ARG A 203 -30.68 -55.25 23.70
N GLU A 204 -31.13 -54.65 22.61
CA GLU A 204 -32.10 -55.26 21.70
C GLU A 204 -31.48 -56.44 20.96
N LEU A 205 -30.22 -56.35 20.53
CA LEU A 205 -29.49 -57.47 19.95
C LEU A 205 -29.28 -58.61 20.96
N GLU A 206 -28.90 -58.30 22.20
CA GLU A 206 -28.79 -59.29 23.28
C GLU A 206 -30.15 -59.94 23.57
N ALA A 207 -31.22 -59.16 23.70
CA ALA A 207 -32.57 -59.69 23.92
C ALA A 207 -33.08 -60.55 22.75
N MET A 208 -32.73 -60.20 21.51
CA MET A 208 -33.04 -61.01 20.32
C MET A 208 -32.22 -62.30 20.31
N GLN A 209 -30.94 -62.25 20.69
CA GLN A 209 -30.08 -63.41 20.80
C GLN A 209 -30.60 -64.39 21.86
N ASP A 210 -30.95 -63.90 23.05
CA ASP A 210 -31.56 -64.72 24.11
C ASP A 210 -32.85 -65.40 23.64
N ARG A 211 -33.67 -64.69 22.84
CA ARG A 211 -34.88 -65.26 22.24
C ARG A 211 -34.57 -66.38 21.24
N LEU A 212 -33.56 -66.20 20.40
CA LEU A 212 -33.13 -67.23 19.44
C LEU A 212 -32.58 -68.46 20.15
N ASP A 213 -31.79 -68.28 21.21
CA ASP A 213 -31.25 -69.38 22.01
C ASP A 213 -32.37 -70.17 22.69
N GLY A 214 -33.39 -69.48 23.22
CA GLY A 214 -34.60 -70.11 23.76
C GLY A 214 -35.37 -70.90 22.70
N LEU A 215 -35.52 -70.37 21.49
CA LEU A 215 -36.17 -71.07 20.38
C LEU A 215 -35.37 -72.31 19.94
N LEU A 216 -34.05 -72.21 19.81
CA LEU A 216 -33.19 -73.34 19.44
C LEU A 216 -33.16 -74.43 20.52
N ALA A 217 -33.17 -74.05 21.80
CA ALA A 217 -33.32 -75.00 22.91
C ALA A 217 -34.67 -75.74 22.82
N SER A 218 -35.75 -75.03 22.51
CA SER A 218 -37.07 -75.65 22.33
C SER A 218 -37.13 -76.60 21.13
N ILE A 219 -36.46 -76.27 20.01
CA ILE A 219 -36.34 -77.14 18.84
C ILE A 219 -35.55 -78.41 19.17
N ARG A 220 -34.49 -78.33 20.00
CA ARG A 220 -33.76 -79.53 20.46
C ARG A 220 -34.60 -80.44 21.34
N THR A 221 -35.56 -79.89 22.09
CA THR A 221 -36.51 -80.67 22.90
C THR A 221 -37.75 -81.13 22.14
N ALA A 222 -38.00 -80.59 20.94
CA ALA A 222 -39.07 -81.08 20.10
C ALA A 222 -38.70 -82.51 19.67
N GLN A 223 -39.40 -83.49 20.25
CA GLN A 223 -39.32 -84.88 19.83
C GLN A 223 -39.53 -84.91 18.33
N VAL A 224 -38.51 -85.35 17.59
CA VAL A 224 -38.68 -85.77 16.20
C VAL A 224 -39.64 -86.94 16.27
N ILE A 225 -40.93 -86.67 16.07
CA ILE A 225 -41.92 -87.73 15.92
C ILE A 225 -41.55 -88.41 14.61
N PRO A 226 -41.00 -89.63 14.62
CA PRO A 226 -40.84 -90.35 13.38
C PRO A 226 -42.25 -90.51 12.81
N PHE A 227 -42.47 -90.04 11.59
CA PHE A 227 -43.68 -90.39 10.87
C PHE A 227 -43.69 -91.92 10.78
N VAL A 228 -44.53 -92.55 11.61
CA VAL A 228 -44.75 -93.99 11.52
C VAL A 228 -45.47 -94.20 10.21
N THR A 229 -44.74 -94.68 9.20
CA THR A 229 -45.30 -95.13 7.94
C THR A 229 -46.24 -96.29 8.26
N THR A 230 -47.54 -96.01 8.38
CA THR A 230 -48.59 -97.02 8.57
C THR A 230 -48.76 -97.82 7.29
N ALA A 231 -47.85 -98.77 7.05
CA ALA A 231 -47.94 -99.77 5.98
C ALA A 231 -48.39 -101.15 6.47
N ALA A 232 -48.71 -101.33 7.77
CA ALA A 232 -48.91 -102.66 8.35
C ALA A 232 -50.36 -103.02 8.78
N ASN A 233 -51.34 -102.12 8.66
CA ASN A 233 -52.72 -102.38 9.15
C ASN A 233 -53.78 -102.64 8.05
N LEU A 234 -53.36 -103.09 6.85
CA LEU A 234 -54.29 -103.47 5.77
C LEU A 234 -54.29 -104.96 5.40
N GLU A 235 -53.55 -105.85 6.10
CA GLU A 235 -53.41 -107.26 5.66
C GLU A 235 -54.03 -108.34 6.58
N LYS A 236 -54.87 -107.99 7.57
CA LYS A 236 -55.61 -109.00 8.37
C LYS A 236 -57.13 -108.79 8.41
N ALA A 237 -57.68 -108.33 7.29
CA ALA A 237 -59.08 -108.47 6.96
C ALA A 237 -59.22 -109.12 5.56
N ALA A 238 -58.68 -110.34 5.44
CA ALA A 238 -58.95 -111.28 4.35
C ALA A 238 -58.74 -112.70 4.88
#